data_AF-A0A8T4TT14-F1
#
_entry.id   AF-A0A8T4TT14-F1
#
_cell.length_a   1.000
_cell.length_b   1.000
_cell.length_c   1.000
_cell.angle_alpha   90.00
_cell.angle_beta   90.00
_cell.angle_gamma   90.00
#
_symmetry.space_group_name_H-M   'P 1'
#
loop_
_entity.id
_entity.type
_entity.pdbx_description
1 polymer ?
#
loop_
_entity_poly.entity_id
_entity_poly.type
_entity_poly.pdbx_seq_one_letter_code
_entity_poly.pdbx_strand_id
1 'polypeptide(L)'
;MIFELIVIFILLFIIIGLVYQFMYDIYGWVLSLSLIFYISYSAVKLVYYFRKKKEGQIKEEEPKDKNMEMLKDFIQKNIKQGFKAEQIKEALLKEGWPKEKVEKAFK
;
A
#
# COMPACT_ATOMS: atom_id res chain seq x y z
N MET A 1 16.78 28.95 48.59
CA MET A 1 16.04 28.72 47.33
C MET A 1 16.96 28.52 46.13
N ILE A 2 17.60 29.55 45.54
CA ILE A 2 18.42 29.36 44.31
C ILE A 2 19.65 28.45 44.55
N PHE A 3 20.35 28.66 45.66
CA PHE A 3 21.54 27.86 46.01
C PHE A 3 21.23 26.37 46.19
N GLU A 4 20.14 26.03 46.89
CA GLU A 4 19.71 24.64 47.10
C GLU A 4 19.36 23.95 45.77
N LEU A 5 18.73 24.68 44.86
CA LEU A 5 18.36 24.18 43.54
C LEU A 5 19.61 23.85 42.72
N ILE A 6 20.64 24.70 42.76
CA ILE A 6 21.93 24.44 42.10
C ILE A 6 22.59 23.18 42.67
N VAL A 7 22.59 23.02 44.00
CA VAL A 7 23.18 21.84 44.66
C VAL A 7 22.45 20.56 44.26
N ILE A 8 21.11 20.58 44.21
CA ILE A 8 20.30 19.44 43.76
C ILE A 8 20.64 19.06 42.32
N PHE A 9 20.77 20.05 41.42
CA PHE A 9 21.11 19.80 40.02
C PHE A 9 22.50 19.16 39.86
N ILE A 10 23.50 19.62 40.61
CA ILE A 10 24.85 19.04 40.59
C ILE A 10 24.81 17.59 41.09
N LEU A 11 24.13 17.34 42.21
CA LEU A 11 23.97 15.99 42.76
C LEU A 11 23.28 15.05 41.78
N LEU A 12 22.23 15.52 41.11
CA LEU A 12 21.51 14.75 40.10
C LEU A 12 22.41 14.41 38.90
N PHE A 13 23.22 15.36 38.45
CA PHE A 13 24.18 15.13 37.36
C PHE A 13 25.25 14.10 37.74
N ILE A 14 25.75 14.15 38.98
CA ILE A 14 26.70 13.18 39.50
C ILE A 14 26.06 11.80 39.55
N ILE A 15 24.84 11.66 40.08
CA ILE A 15 24.13 10.38 40.16
C ILE A 15 23.89 9.81 38.75
N ILE A 16 23.45 10.63 37.80
CA ILE A 16 23.25 10.19 36.41
C ILE A 16 24.58 9.73 35.80
N GLY A 17 25.67 10.49 35.99
CA GLY A 17 26.99 10.11 35.51
C GLY A 17 27.49 8.80 36.12
N LEU A 18 27.27 8.59 37.42
CA LEU A 18 27.66 7.39 38.16
C LEU A 18 26.84 6.19 37.71
N VAL A 19 25.52 6.34 37.55
CA VAL A 19 24.65 5.30 36.98
C VAL A 19 25.08 4.96 35.56
N TYR A 20 25.42 5.96 34.75
CA TYR A 20 25.89 5.74 33.38
C TYR A 20 27.23 4.99 33.35
N GLN A 21 28.14 5.30 34.28
CA GLN A 21 29.44 4.64 34.39
C GLN A 21 29.32 3.19 34.86
N PHE A 22 28.43 2.89 35.81
CA PHE A 22 28.23 1.53 36.33
C PHE A 22 27.32 0.66 35.47
N MET A 23 26.39 1.27 34.73
CA MET A 23 25.43 0.57 33.89
C MET A 23 25.75 0.69 32.40
N TYR A 24 26.97 1.11 32.03
CA TYR A 24 27.37 1.25 30.62
C TYR A 24 27.09 -0.03 29.82
N ASP A 25 27.42 -1.19 30.39
CA ASP A 25 27.16 -2.48 29.77
C ASP A 25 25.67 -2.71 29.52
N ILE A 26 24.82 -2.44 30.52
CA ILE A 26 23.37 -2.59 30.43
C ILE A 26 22.79 -1.65 29.36
N TYR A 27 23.24 -0.40 29.32
CA TYR A 27 22.83 0.57 28.30
C TYR A 27 23.23 0.13 26.90
N GLY A 28 24.44 -0.41 26.73
CA GLY A 28 24.91 -0.96 25.45
C GLY A 28 24.01 -2.09 24.94
N TRP A 29 23.63 -3.02 25.82
CA TRP A 29 22.71 -4.10 25.48
C TRP A 29 21.31 -3.59 25.12
N VAL A 30 20.75 -2.67 25.91
CA VAL A 30 19.43 -2.09 25.66
C VAL A 30 19.41 -1.33 24.33
N LEU A 31 20.44 -0.53 24.06
CA LEU A 31 20.56 0.23 22.81
C LEU A 31 20.68 -0.70 21.59
N SER A 32 21.48 -1.77 21.72
CA SER A 32 21.60 -2.79 20.67
C SER A 32 20.28 -3.51 20.39
N LEU A 33 19.55 -3.91 21.44
CA LEU A 33 18.24 -4.54 21.29
C LEU A 33 17.21 -3.58 20.67
N SER A 34 17.20 -2.32 21.10
CA SER A 34 16.34 -1.28 20.53
C SER A 34 16.63 -1.07 19.05
N LEU A 35 17.90 -1.07 18.66
CA LEU A 35 18.31 -0.93 17.25
C LEU A 35 17.83 -2.12 16.41
N ILE A 36 18.02 -3.34 16.90
CA ILE A 36 17.55 -4.57 16.23
C ILE A 36 16.03 -4.56 16.07
N PHE A 37 15.31 -4.20 17.14
CA PHE A 37 13.85 -4.07 17.11
C PHE A 37 13.39 -3.04 16.09
N TYR A 38 14.04 -1.88 16.03
CA TYR A 38 13.70 -0.82 15.08
C TYR A 38 13.95 -1.23 13.62
N ILE A 39 15.05 -1.92 13.35
CA ILE A 39 15.36 -2.46 12.01
C ILE A 39 14.31 -3.50 11.61
N SER A 40 13.98 -4.42 12.50
CA SER A 40 12.98 -5.47 12.25
C SER A 40 11.59 -4.87 11.98
N TYR A 41 11.15 -3.93 12.82
CA TYR A 41 9.89 -3.20 12.62
C TYR A 41 9.87 -2.45 11.28
N SER A 42 10.98 -1.77 10.95
CA SER A 42 11.11 -1.05 9.69
C SER A 42 11.03 -1.99 8.48
N ALA A 43 11.68 -3.16 8.53
CA ALA A 43 11.61 -4.17 7.49
C ALA A 43 10.18 -4.71 7.29
N VAL A 44 9.46 -5.02 8.38
CA VAL A 44 8.06 -5.45 8.32
C VAL A 44 7.19 -4.36 7.69
N LYS A 45 7.36 -3.12 8.11
CA LYS A 45 6.62 -1.97 7.56
C LYS A 45 6.92 -1.76 6.07
N LEU A 46 8.18 -1.92 5.68
CA LEU A 46 8.61 -1.85 4.28
C LEU A 46 7.92 -2.94 3.44
N VAL A 47 7.94 -4.19 3.92
CA VAL A 47 7.26 -5.32 3.25
C VAL A 47 5.76 -5.07 3.13
N TYR A 48 5.13 -4.57 4.20
CA TYR A 48 3.72 -4.21 4.19
C TYR A 48 3.43 -3.14 3.13
N TYR A 49 4.25 -2.09 3.05
CA TYR A 49 4.11 -1.04 2.04
C TYR A 49 4.29 -1.57 0.62
N PHE A 50 5.28 -2.42 0.39
CA PHE A 50 5.49 -3.06 -0.91
C PHE A 50 4.33 -3.97 -1.32
N ARG A 51 3.77 -4.74 -0.39
CA ARG A 51 2.56 -5.56 -0.65
C ARG A 51 1.37 -4.69 -0.99
N LYS A 52 1.13 -3.62 -0.24
CA LYS A 52 0.03 -2.68 -0.51
C LYS A 52 0.21 -1.96 -1.85
N LYS A 53 1.44 -1.62 -2.24
CA LYS A 53 1.74 -1.05 -3.57
C LYS A 53 1.42 -2.04 -4.69
N LYS A 54 1.75 -3.33 -4.52
CA LYS A 54 1.34 -4.38 -5.46
C LYS A 54 -0.17 -4.56 -5.50
N GLU A 55 -0.85 -4.56 -4.37
CA GLU A 55 -2.32 -4.67 -4.32
C GLU A 55 -3.02 -3.43 -4.93
N GLY A 56 -2.43 -2.24 -4.81
CA GLY A 56 -2.90 -1.03 -5.47
C GLY A 56 -2.72 -1.07 -6.99
N GLN A 57 -1.59 -1.60 -7.48
CA GLN A 57 -1.37 -1.80 -8.92
C GLN A 57 -2.20 -2.95 -9.51
N ILE A 58 -2.43 -4.02 -8.75
CA ILE A 58 -3.24 -5.18 -9.19
C ILE A 58 -4.75 -4.86 -9.17
N LYS A 59 -5.20 -3.88 -8.37
CA LYS A 59 -6.61 -3.43 -8.37
C LYS A 59 -6.94 -2.39 -9.44
N GLU A 60 -5.94 -1.85 -10.14
CA GLU A 60 -6.13 -0.86 -11.21
C GLU A 60 -5.65 -1.35 -12.58
N GLU A 61 -5.39 -2.65 -12.72
CA GLU A 61 -5.56 -3.34 -13.99
C GLU A 61 -6.87 -4.13 -13.90
N GLU A 62 -7.98 -3.50 -14.30
CA GLU A 62 -9.13 -4.26 -14.80
C GLU A 62 -8.59 -5.35 -15.75
N PRO A 63 -9.14 -6.58 -15.75
CA PRO A 63 -8.84 -7.58 -16.75
C PRO A 63 -9.37 -7.08 -18.11
N LYS A 64 -8.62 -6.17 -18.73
CA LYS A 64 -9.05 -5.35 -19.85
C LYS A 64 -9.10 -6.14 -21.14
N ASP A 65 -8.31 -7.21 -21.24
CA ASP A 65 -8.21 -8.00 -22.47
C ASP A 65 -9.21 -9.15 -22.54
N LYS A 66 -9.46 -9.88 -21.44
CA LYS A 66 -10.33 -11.07 -21.51
C LYS A 66 -11.78 -10.73 -21.83
N ASN A 67 -12.26 -9.57 -21.36
CA ASN A 67 -13.63 -9.10 -21.64
C ASN A 67 -13.76 -8.46 -23.03
N MET A 68 -12.70 -7.87 -23.59
CA MET A 68 -12.76 -7.23 -24.91
C MET A 68 -12.80 -8.25 -26.05
N GLU A 69 -12.05 -9.35 -25.94
CA GLU A 69 -12.09 -10.43 -26.94
C GLU A 69 -13.48 -11.08 -26.99
N MET A 70 -14.04 -11.43 -25.82
CA MET A 70 -15.40 -11.97 -25.73
C MET A 70 -16.46 -11.02 -26.29
N LEU A 71 -16.31 -9.71 -26.04
CA LEU A 71 -17.22 -8.70 -26.56
C LEU A 71 -17.14 -8.59 -28.09
N LYS A 72 -15.93 -8.62 -28.65
CA LYS A 72 -15.73 -8.63 -30.11
C LYS A 72 -16.31 -9.87 -30.77
N ASP A 73 -16.09 -11.05 -30.17
CA ASP A 73 -16.66 -12.31 -30.66
C ASP A 73 -18.19 -12.29 -30.62
N PHE A 74 -18.77 -11.75 -29.55
CA PHE A 74 -20.22 -11.59 -29.43
C PHE A 74 -20.77 -10.65 -30.50
N ILE A 75 -20.15 -9.50 -30.71
CA ILE A 75 -20.53 -8.55 -31.76
C ILE A 75 -20.44 -9.22 -33.14
N GLN A 76 -19.33 -9.89 -33.43
CA GLN A 76 -19.12 -10.53 -34.73
C GLN A 76 -20.14 -11.66 -34.99
N LYS A 77 -20.48 -12.45 -33.96
CA LYS A 77 -21.50 -13.50 -34.06
C LYS A 77 -22.88 -12.93 -34.35
N ASN A 78 -23.27 -11.83 -33.68
CA ASN A 78 -24.56 -11.19 -33.90
C ASN A 78 -24.63 -10.49 -35.26
N ILE A 79 -23.55 -9.87 -35.72
CA ILE A 79 -23.48 -9.30 -37.09
C ILE A 79 -23.65 -10.41 -38.13
N LYS A 80 -22.98 -11.56 -37.95
CA LYS A 80 -23.14 -12.73 -38.84
C LYS A 80 -24.56 -13.30 -38.85
N GLN A 81 -25.30 -13.12 -37.77
CA GLN A 81 -26.71 -13.51 -37.67
C GLN A 81 -27.68 -12.48 -38.29
N GLY A 82 -27.17 -11.35 -38.79
CA GLY A 82 -27.96 -10.32 -39.47
C GLY A 82 -28.48 -9.20 -38.56
N PHE A 83 -28.04 -9.14 -37.30
CA PHE A 83 -28.42 -8.03 -36.40
C PHE A 83 -27.71 -6.74 -36.78
N LYS A 84 -28.43 -5.61 -36.68
CA LYS A 84 -27.85 -4.28 -36.91
C LYS A 84 -26.97 -3.87 -35.73
N ALA A 85 -25.88 -3.16 -36.03
CA ALA A 85 -24.93 -2.68 -35.02
C ALA A 85 -25.61 -1.84 -33.91
N GLU A 86 -26.62 -1.05 -34.25
CA GLU A 86 -27.41 -0.24 -33.31
C GLU A 86 -28.16 -1.10 -32.28
N GLN A 87 -28.77 -2.20 -32.73
CA GLN A 87 -29.50 -3.12 -31.86
C GLN A 87 -28.55 -3.85 -30.90
N ILE A 88 -27.36 -4.22 -31.38
CA ILE A 88 -26.32 -4.85 -30.57
C ILE A 88 -25.80 -3.87 -29.51
N LYS A 89 -25.57 -2.60 -29.88
CA LYS A 89 -25.18 -1.54 -28.93
C LYS A 89 -26.21 -1.35 -27.83
N GLU A 90 -27.49 -1.25 -28.18
CA GLU A 90 -28.56 -1.11 -27.19
C GLU A 90 -28.67 -2.32 -26.26
N ALA A 91 -28.53 -3.54 -26.80
CA ALA A 91 -28.54 -4.76 -26.00
C ALA A 91 -27.37 -4.80 -25.00
N LEU A 92 -26.16 -4.45 -25.45
CA LEU A 92 -24.97 -4.40 -24.58
C LEU A 92 -25.12 -3.35 -23.47
N LEU A 93 -25.66 -2.17 -23.78
CA LEU A 93 -25.93 -1.14 -22.78
C LEU A 93 -27.00 -1.59 -21.77
N LYS A 94 -28.04 -2.31 -22.22
CA LYS A 94 -29.08 -2.88 -21.35
C LYS A 94 -28.55 -3.98 -20.43
N GLU A 95 -27.57 -4.76 -20.87
CA GLU A 95 -26.86 -5.74 -20.03
C GLU A 95 -25.89 -5.12 -19.03
N GLY A 96 -25.75 -3.79 -19.03
CA GLY A 96 -24.91 -3.06 -18.07
C GLY A 96 -23.47 -2.84 -18.53
N TRP A 97 -23.17 -3.03 -19.82
CA TRP A 97 -21.84 -2.74 -20.33
C TRP A 97 -21.57 -1.22 -20.39
N PRO A 98 -20.37 -0.76 -20.01
CA PRO A 98 -20.01 0.64 -20.12
C PRO A 98 -19.99 1.10 -21.58
N LYS A 99 -20.61 2.25 -21.86
CA LYS A 99 -20.69 2.84 -23.20
C LYS A 99 -19.30 2.96 -23.87
N GLU A 100 -18.29 3.33 -23.10
CA GLU A 100 -16.91 3.45 -23.58
C GLU A 100 -16.31 2.12 -24.06
N LYS A 101 -16.64 1.00 -23.41
CA LYS A 101 -16.17 -0.34 -23.81
C LYS A 101 -16.89 -0.81 -25.06
N VAL A 102 -18.20 -0.55 -25.15
CA VAL A 102 -19.02 -0.87 -26.32
C VAL A 102 -18.48 -0.11 -27.54
N GLU A 103 -18.29 1.20 -27.47
CA GLU A 103 -17.77 1.99 -28.60
C GLU A 103 -16.38 1.54 -29.06
N LYS A 104 -15.49 1.18 -28.12
CA LYS A 104 -14.16 0.62 -28.45
C LYS A 104 -14.22 -0.73 -29.14
N ALA A 105 -15.24 -1.54 -28.86
CA ALA A 105 -15.39 -2.86 -29.50
C ALA A 105 -15.95 -2.77 -30.93
N PHE A 106 -16.60 -1.67 -31.30
CA PHE A 106 -17.11 -1.40 -32.66
C PHE A 106 -16.13 -0.63 -33.55
N LYS A 107 -14.98 -0.21 -33.00
CA LYS A 107 -13.94 0.54 -33.72
C LYS A 107 -12.87 -0.40 -34.26
#